data_AF-A8AVE4-F1
#
_entry.id   AF-A8AVE4-F1
#
_cell.length_a   1.000
_cell.length_b   1.000
_cell.length_c   1.000
_cell.angle_alpha   90.00
_cell.angle_beta   90.00
_cell.angle_gamma   90.00
#
_symmetry.space_group_name_H-M   'P 1'
#
loop_
_entity.id
_entity.type
_entity.pdbx_description
1 polymer ?
#
loop_
_entity_poly.entity_id
_entity_poly.type
_entity_poly.pdbx_seq_one_letter_code
_entity_poly.pdbx_strand_id
1 'polypeptide(L)'
;MHRSDTYETSLETDCSATGWIINNGEFRACGEKIPENRTKEQYELEKEFQPLFDFLAEEKKDLSNVKIYYSSVYITDRKTKTREGRSIRLENPGTEIPGEYKIEDGKNVKRIPVTFQSDKIIYKNNVEESEKYNMDIFNLQLTPKFFSSLSISDYMAKHPETYMKRIDYRVKDNYEFLSHLKKRYGFVEECPTDVNVIINGHGDYELQIEIIDSNKIATITNSIVLDESGNKNAAKSLIGQLMKATKGQANPQVAQKLLNEELEKL
;
A
#
# COMPACT_ATOMS: atom_id res chain seq x y z
N MET A 1 -22.03 31.28 -55.10
CA MET A 1 -22.99 30.44 -54.36
C MET A 1 -22.20 29.30 -53.74
N HIS A 2 -22.08 29.33 -52.41
CA HIS A 2 -21.09 28.59 -51.62
C HIS A 2 -21.24 27.07 -51.70
N ARG A 3 -20.10 26.38 -51.88
CA ARG A 3 -19.89 25.02 -51.36
C ARG A 3 -19.35 25.18 -49.93
N SER A 4 -20.09 24.66 -48.96
CA SER A 4 -19.64 24.48 -47.58
C SER A 4 -19.33 23.00 -47.39
N ASP A 5 -18.08 22.61 -47.63
CA ASP A 5 -17.53 21.35 -47.16
C ASP A 5 -17.05 21.57 -45.72
N THR A 6 -17.88 21.20 -44.74
CA THR A 6 -17.47 21.16 -43.33
C THR A 6 -16.69 19.88 -43.11
N TYR A 7 -15.37 19.97 -43.21
CA TYR A 7 -14.46 19.00 -42.61
C TYR A 7 -14.49 19.23 -41.09
N GLU A 8 -15.26 18.43 -40.39
CA GLU A 8 -15.18 18.28 -38.93
C GLU A 8 -13.90 17.48 -38.64
N THR A 9 -12.76 18.15 -38.57
CA THR A 9 -11.49 17.55 -38.14
C THR A 9 -11.59 17.23 -36.66
N SER A 10 -11.66 15.94 -36.35
CA SER A 10 -11.41 15.36 -35.03
C SER A 10 -10.02 15.78 -34.55
N LEU A 11 -9.97 16.71 -33.60
CA LEU A 11 -8.77 16.98 -32.81
C LEU A 11 -8.64 15.88 -31.76
N GLU A 12 -8.23 14.68 -32.19
CA GLU A 12 -7.52 13.76 -31.31
C GLU A 12 -6.11 14.34 -31.10
N THR A 13 -5.94 15.13 -30.05
CA THR A 13 -4.63 15.60 -29.61
C THR A 13 -3.86 14.44 -28.99
N ASP A 14 -2.94 13.89 -29.76
CA ASP A 14 -1.96 12.90 -29.35
C ASP A 14 -1.09 13.46 -28.21
N CYS A 15 -1.05 12.78 -27.06
CA CYS A 15 -0.11 13.11 -25.98
C CYS A 15 1.31 12.80 -26.49
N SER A 16 2.10 13.86 -26.71
CA SER A 16 3.52 13.71 -27.02
C SER A 16 4.24 12.92 -25.90
N ALA A 17 5.34 12.25 -26.25
CA ALA A 17 6.20 11.48 -25.32
C ALA A 17 6.72 12.27 -24.11
N THR A 18 6.48 13.59 -24.06
CA THR A 18 6.84 14.48 -22.96
C THR A 18 5.72 14.72 -21.94
N GLY A 19 4.50 14.19 -22.15
CA GLY A 19 3.40 14.31 -21.19
C GLY A 19 2.73 15.69 -21.14
N TRP A 20 2.83 16.48 -22.21
CA TRP A 20 2.22 17.81 -22.31
C TRP A 20 1.37 17.94 -23.59
N ILE A 21 0.25 18.66 -23.48
CA ILE A 21 -0.56 19.11 -24.61
C ILE A 21 -0.38 20.62 -24.74
N ILE A 22 -0.16 21.08 -25.98
CA ILE A 22 -0.15 22.51 -26.31
C ILE A 22 -1.52 22.85 -26.88
N ASN A 23 -2.27 23.69 -26.18
CA ASN A 23 -3.52 24.25 -26.70
C ASN A 23 -3.50 25.77 -26.53
N ASN A 24 -3.62 26.51 -27.65
CA ASN A 24 -3.53 27.98 -27.68
C ASN A 24 -2.27 28.59 -26.99
N GLY A 25 -1.12 27.92 -27.10
CA GLY A 25 0.15 28.44 -26.56
C GLY A 25 0.34 28.25 -25.05
N GLU A 26 -0.58 27.57 -24.36
CA GLU A 26 -0.42 27.16 -22.97
C GLU A 26 0.01 25.69 -22.88
N PHE A 27 1.06 25.40 -22.10
CA PHE A 27 1.44 24.05 -21.73
C PHE A 27 0.48 23.53 -20.65
N ARG A 28 -0.26 22.46 -20.95
CA ARG A 28 -1.06 21.72 -19.96
C ARG A 28 -0.49 20.32 -19.81
N ALA A 29 -0.32 19.86 -18.57
CA ALA A 29 0.04 18.46 -18.31
C ALA A 29 -1.02 17.57 -18.94
N CYS A 30 -0.60 16.50 -19.64
CA CYS A 30 -1.50 15.46 -20.12
C CYS A 30 -2.28 14.95 -18.91
N GLY A 31 -3.55 15.34 -18.82
CA GLY A 31 -4.39 14.95 -17.71
C GLY A 31 -4.47 13.43 -17.68
N GLU A 32 -3.97 12.81 -16.61
CA GLU A 32 -4.16 11.38 -16.38
C GLU A 32 -5.65 11.07 -16.51
N LYS A 33 -5.98 10.06 -17.31
CA LYS A 33 -7.37 9.67 -17.49
C LYS A 33 -7.87 9.07 -16.19
N ILE A 34 -8.78 9.78 -15.52
CA ILE A 34 -9.47 9.28 -14.32
C ILE A 34 -10.20 7.98 -14.72
N PRO A 35 -10.00 6.87 -13.98
CA PRO A 35 -10.72 5.62 -14.23
C PRO A 35 -12.24 5.81 -14.19
N GLU A 36 -12.98 5.10 -15.05
CA GLU A 36 -14.45 5.25 -15.15
C GLU A 36 -15.18 4.89 -13.85
N ASN A 37 -14.56 4.09 -12.99
CA ASN A 37 -15.07 3.67 -11.68
C ASN A 37 -14.59 4.58 -10.53
N ARG A 38 -14.10 5.79 -10.82
CA ARG A 38 -13.63 6.77 -9.83
C ARG A 38 -14.24 8.15 -10.07
N THR A 39 -14.52 8.85 -8.98
CA THR A 39 -14.65 10.32 -9.03
C THR A 39 -13.26 10.96 -9.03
N LYS A 40 -13.16 12.23 -9.42
CA LYS A 40 -11.90 12.98 -9.33
C LYS A 40 -11.33 13.02 -7.92
N GLU A 41 -12.17 13.24 -6.91
CA GLU A 41 -11.74 13.30 -5.50
C GLU A 41 -11.20 11.95 -5.03
N GLN A 42 -11.89 10.86 -5.37
CA GLN A 42 -11.44 9.51 -5.05
C GLN A 42 -10.10 9.18 -5.71
N TYR A 43 -9.94 9.55 -6.98
CA TYR A 43 -8.71 9.32 -7.72
C TYR A 43 -7.53 10.09 -7.12
N GLU A 44 -7.73 11.36 -6.75
CA GLU A 44 -6.67 12.13 -6.06
C GLU A 44 -6.37 11.60 -4.66
N LEU A 45 -7.37 11.09 -3.94
CA LEU A 45 -7.16 10.44 -2.64
C LEU A 45 -6.38 9.12 -2.78
N GLU A 46 -6.70 8.27 -3.76
CA GLU A 46 -5.98 7.01 -4.02
C GLU A 46 -4.48 7.23 -4.25
N LYS A 47 -4.09 8.33 -4.90
CA LYS A 47 -2.67 8.67 -5.12
C LYS A 47 -1.90 8.82 -3.81
N GLU A 48 -2.55 9.22 -2.72
CA GLU A 48 -1.89 9.34 -1.41
C GLU A 48 -1.54 7.97 -0.80
N PHE A 49 -2.17 6.89 -1.26
CA PHE A 49 -1.91 5.52 -0.85
C PHE A 49 -0.84 4.82 -1.69
N GLN A 50 -0.25 5.51 -2.68
CA GLN A 50 0.75 4.94 -3.57
C GLN A 50 1.87 4.19 -2.84
N PRO A 51 2.46 4.70 -1.74
CA PRO A 51 3.51 3.97 -1.02
C PRO A 51 3.05 2.61 -0.47
N LEU A 52 1.79 2.49 -0.05
CA LEU A 52 1.22 1.21 0.37
C LEU A 52 1.01 0.29 -0.84
N PHE A 53 0.51 0.81 -1.96
CA PHE A 53 0.27 0.02 -3.17
C PHE A 53 1.57 -0.54 -3.75
N ASP A 54 2.63 0.26 -3.80
CA ASP A 54 3.94 -0.17 -4.26
C ASP A 54 4.49 -1.30 -3.37
N PHE A 55 4.45 -1.09 -2.04
CA PHE A 55 4.86 -2.11 -1.08
C PHE A 55 4.05 -3.42 -1.21
N LEU A 56 2.74 -3.32 -1.45
CA LEU A 56 1.88 -4.50 -1.62
C LEU A 56 2.11 -5.21 -2.95
N ALA A 57 2.56 -4.51 -4.00
CA ALA A 57 2.82 -5.10 -5.31
C ALA A 57 4.09 -5.98 -5.33
N GLU A 58 5.02 -5.74 -4.42
CA GLU A 58 6.26 -6.53 -4.27
C GLU A 58 5.95 -8.01 -3.94
N GLU A 59 6.52 -8.93 -4.73
CA GLU A 59 6.46 -10.37 -4.47
C GLU A 59 7.18 -10.75 -3.17
N LYS A 60 8.27 -10.05 -2.86
CA LYS A 60 9.07 -10.20 -1.64
C LYS A 60 9.18 -8.84 -0.98
N LYS A 61 8.80 -8.75 0.29
CA LYS A 61 8.77 -7.46 1.00
C LYS A 61 10.18 -6.94 1.26
N ASP A 62 10.51 -5.81 0.65
CA ASP A 62 11.65 -5.00 1.05
C ASP A 62 11.29 -4.15 2.26
N LEU A 63 11.93 -4.44 3.39
CA LEU A 63 11.72 -3.72 4.63
C LEU A 63 12.75 -2.63 4.87
N SER A 64 13.68 -2.38 3.94
CA SER A 64 14.79 -1.43 4.09
C SER A 64 14.35 -0.02 4.49
N ASN A 65 13.26 0.46 3.90
CA ASN A 65 12.65 1.77 4.16
C ASN A 65 11.43 1.72 5.10
N VAL A 66 11.11 0.54 5.63
CA VAL A 66 9.95 0.29 6.50
C VAL A 66 10.44 0.23 7.95
N LYS A 67 10.14 1.29 8.72
CA LYS A 67 10.48 1.37 10.15
C LYS A 67 9.75 0.31 10.96
N ILE A 68 8.47 0.11 10.65
CA ILE A 68 7.60 -0.86 11.31
C ILE A 68 6.84 -1.60 10.24
N TYR A 69 6.89 -2.93 10.29
CA TYR A 69 6.00 -3.77 9.50
C TYR A 69 5.14 -4.62 10.42
N TYR A 70 3.84 -4.64 10.18
CA TYR A 70 2.88 -5.44 10.91
C TYR A 70 2.05 -6.27 9.95
N SER A 71 1.99 -7.57 10.20
CA SER A 71 1.18 -8.52 9.45
C SER A 71 0.36 -9.34 10.43
N SER A 72 -0.94 -9.50 10.20
CA SER A 72 -1.77 -10.33 11.06
C SER A 72 -2.92 -11.00 10.35
N VAL A 73 -3.38 -12.10 10.94
CA VAL A 73 -4.65 -12.73 10.61
C VAL A 73 -5.31 -13.16 11.89
N TYR A 74 -6.57 -12.74 12.04
CA TYR A 74 -7.38 -13.08 13.19
C TYR A 74 -8.75 -13.54 12.76
N ILE A 75 -9.19 -14.66 13.32
CA ILE A 75 -10.54 -15.18 13.17
C ILE A 75 -11.31 -14.87 14.43
N THR A 76 -12.42 -14.17 14.28
CA THR A 76 -13.33 -13.83 15.37
C THR A 76 -14.62 -14.61 15.18
N ASP A 77 -15.00 -15.42 16.16
CA ASP A 77 -16.32 -16.04 16.20
C ASP A 77 -17.39 -14.96 16.47
N ARG A 78 -18.41 -14.88 15.62
CA ARG A 78 -19.43 -13.84 15.68
C ARG A 78 -20.39 -14.03 16.85
N LYS A 79 -20.57 -15.25 17.36
CA LYS A 79 -21.47 -15.59 18.47
C LYS A 79 -20.78 -15.43 19.82
N THR A 80 -19.63 -16.06 20.01
CA THR A 80 -18.89 -16.07 21.28
C THR A 80 -17.98 -14.86 21.44
N LYS A 81 -17.69 -14.14 20.34
CA LYS A 81 -16.71 -13.04 20.29
C LYS A 81 -15.29 -13.45 20.65
N THR A 82 -15.01 -14.76 20.65
CA THR A 82 -13.65 -15.26 20.85
C THR A 82 -12.81 -14.98 19.62
N ARG A 83 -11.59 -14.50 19.83
CA ARG A 83 -10.62 -14.18 18.78
C ARG A 83 -9.45 -15.14 18.89
N GLU A 84 -9.04 -15.67 17.75
CA GLU A 84 -7.87 -16.52 17.61
C GLU A 84 -7.06 -16.04 16.41
N GLY A 85 -5.75 -16.13 16.44
CA GLY A 85 -4.95 -15.67 15.33
C GLY A 85 -3.47 -15.53 15.61
N ARG A 86 -2.79 -14.97 14.61
CA ARG A 86 -1.35 -14.90 14.53
C ARG A 86 -0.96 -13.50 14.04
N SER A 87 0.10 -12.91 14.59
CA SER A 87 0.65 -11.67 14.08
C SER A 87 2.17 -11.61 14.16
N ILE A 88 2.76 -10.93 13.20
CA ILE A 88 4.18 -10.59 13.16
C ILE A 88 4.27 -9.07 13.25
N ARG A 89 5.07 -8.60 14.20
CA ARG A 89 5.47 -7.20 14.27
C ARG A 89 6.98 -7.13 14.16
N LEU A 90 7.48 -6.46 13.13
CA LEU A 90 8.89 -6.20 12.90
C LEU A 90 9.18 -4.72 13.09
N GLU A 91 10.34 -4.42 13.66
CA GLU A 91 10.85 -3.05 13.80
C GLU A 91 12.24 -3.01 13.19
N ASN A 92 12.47 -2.09 12.26
CA ASN A 92 13.73 -1.98 11.53
C ASN A 92 14.60 -0.83 12.10
N PRO A 93 15.60 -1.14 12.94
CA PRO A 93 16.62 -0.18 13.38
C PRO A 93 17.76 0.03 12.36
N GLY A 94 17.76 -0.65 11.20
CA GLY A 94 18.72 -0.47 10.10
C GLY A 94 19.90 -1.45 10.03
N THR A 95 19.95 -2.50 10.86
CA THR A 95 21.07 -3.48 10.90
C THR A 95 20.57 -4.92 10.85
N GLU A 96 19.73 -5.28 11.80
CA GLU A 96 18.90 -6.48 11.84
C GLU A 96 17.45 -6.02 11.91
N ILE A 97 16.50 -6.84 11.46
CA ILE A 97 15.07 -6.55 11.58
C ILE A 97 14.47 -7.47 12.65
N PRO A 98 14.63 -7.14 13.95
CA PRO A 98 14.02 -7.91 15.02
C PRO A 98 12.50 -7.70 15.05
N GLY A 99 11.83 -8.59 15.77
CA GLY A 99 10.41 -8.45 16.03
C GLY A 99 9.85 -9.50 16.96
N GLU A 100 8.53 -9.56 16.96
CA GLU A 100 7.76 -10.49 17.76
C GLU A 100 6.73 -11.22 16.88
N TYR A 101 6.71 -12.54 17.03
CA TYR A 101 5.63 -13.39 16.58
C TYR A 101 4.67 -13.65 17.75
N LYS A 102 3.42 -13.25 17.58
CA LYS A 102 2.36 -13.47 18.56
C LYS A 102 1.38 -14.53 18.05
N ILE A 103 1.03 -15.44 18.95
CA ILE A 103 0.01 -16.47 18.79
C ILE A 103 -1.06 -16.20 19.85
N GLU A 104 -2.31 -16.12 19.44
CA GLU A 104 -3.45 -15.90 20.31
C GLU A 104 -4.50 -16.99 20.07
N ASP A 105 -4.77 -17.79 21.09
CA ASP A 105 -5.78 -18.86 21.08
C ASP A 105 -6.78 -18.56 22.21
N GLY A 106 -7.72 -17.66 21.94
CA GLY A 106 -8.68 -17.15 22.91
C GLY A 106 -8.00 -16.36 24.03
N LYS A 107 -7.86 -16.96 25.21
CA LYS A 107 -7.20 -16.32 26.37
C LYS A 107 -5.70 -16.61 26.43
N ASN A 108 -5.22 -17.60 25.71
CA ASN A 108 -3.81 -17.98 25.73
C ASN A 108 -3.04 -17.14 24.71
N VAL A 109 -1.95 -16.53 25.15
CA VAL A 109 -1.08 -15.72 24.29
C VAL A 109 0.36 -16.20 24.43
N LYS A 110 0.97 -16.59 23.32
CA LYS A 110 2.39 -16.95 23.22
C LYS A 110 3.12 -15.91 22.36
N ARG A 111 4.25 -15.41 22.84
CA ARG A 111 5.09 -14.43 22.16
C ARG A 111 6.47 -15.02 21.95
N ILE A 112 6.93 -14.99 20.70
CA ILE A 112 8.18 -15.60 20.27
C ILE A 112 9.02 -14.51 19.60
N PRO A 113 10.21 -14.19 20.10
CA PRO A 113 11.12 -13.29 19.41
C PRO A 113 11.49 -13.85 18.04
N VAL A 114 11.50 -12.99 17.03
CA VAL A 114 11.88 -13.32 15.67
C VAL A 114 12.86 -12.30 15.10
N THR A 115 13.55 -12.69 14.04
CA THR A 115 14.33 -11.81 13.18
C THR A 115 13.87 -12.05 11.74
N PHE A 116 13.75 -10.99 10.93
CA PHE A 116 13.59 -11.12 9.49
C PHE A 116 14.94 -10.99 8.79
N GLN A 117 15.32 -12.02 8.02
CA GLN A 117 16.59 -12.05 7.29
C GLN A 117 16.43 -12.91 6.04
N SER A 118 16.97 -12.44 4.92
CA SER A 118 16.99 -13.18 3.65
C SER A 118 15.60 -13.71 3.26
N ASP A 119 14.61 -12.81 3.28
CA ASP A 119 13.20 -13.07 2.95
C ASP A 119 12.49 -14.10 3.87
N LYS A 120 13.03 -14.36 5.06
CA LYS A 120 12.52 -15.37 5.99
C LYS A 120 12.40 -14.86 7.41
N ILE A 121 11.39 -15.37 8.11
CA ILE A 121 11.23 -15.21 9.55
C ILE A 121 12.05 -16.29 10.25
N ILE A 122 13.04 -15.86 11.04
CA ILE A 122 13.88 -16.69 11.87
C ILE A 122 13.35 -16.65 13.31
N TYR A 123 12.87 -17.79 13.80
CA TYR A 123 12.34 -17.93 15.15
C TYR A 123 13.47 -18.23 16.14
N LYS A 124 13.54 -17.51 17.27
CA LYS A 124 14.57 -17.79 18.29
C LYS A 124 14.32 -19.07 19.09
N ASN A 125 13.10 -19.60 19.04
CA ASN A 125 12.71 -20.87 19.65
C ASN A 125 12.27 -21.86 18.57
N ASN A 126 12.31 -23.16 18.87
CA ASN A 126 11.72 -24.15 17.97
C ASN A 126 10.20 -23.94 17.88
N VAL A 127 9.70 -23.74 16.67
CA VAL A 127 8.28 -23.57 16.35
C VAL A 127 7.95 -24.64 15.32
N GLU A 128 6.94 -25.45 15.62
CA GLU A 128 6.44 -26.48 14.71
C GLU A 128 6.04 -25.84 13.37
N GLU A 129 6.22 -26.55 12.26
CA GLU A 129 5.95 -25.99 10.92
C GLU A 129 4.49 -25.52 10.78
N SER A 130 3.54 -26.25 11.36
CA SER A 130 2.11 -25.89 11.40
C SER A 130 1.81 -24.65 12.23
N GLU A 131 2.73 -24.25 13.12
CA GLU A 131 2.63 -23.05 13.94
C GLU A 131 3.41 -21.87 13.35
N LYS A 132 4.15 -22.04 12.24
CA LYS A 132 4.84 -20.92 11.61
C LYS A 132 3.85 -19.93 11.01
N TYR A 133 4.30 -18.70 10.90
CA TYR A 133 3.47 -17.63 10.36
C TYR A 133 3.20 -17.87 8.87
N ASN A 134 1.99 -17.56 8.42
CA ASN A 134 1.60 -17.74 7.04
C ASN A 134 2.31 -16.71 6.14
N MET A 135 3.30 -17.16 5.38
CA MET A 135 4.06 -16.29 4.49
C MET A 135 3.25 -15.73 3.33
N ASP A 136 2.10 -16.30 2.96
CA ASP A 136 1.21 -15.72 1.93
C ASP A 136 0.50 -14.46 2.45
N ILE A 137 0.37 -14.33 3.77
CA ILE A 137 -0.19 -13.13 4.43
C ILE A 137 0.90 -12.10 4.73
N PHE A 138 2.09 -12.59 5.06
CA PHE A 138 3.29 -11.75 5.19
C PHE A 138 3.65 -11.11 3.83
N ASN A 139 3.77 -11.90 2.78
CA ASN A 139 4.08 -11.42 1.43
C ASN A 139 2.80 -11.18 0.62
N LEU A 140 1.77 -10.57 1.23
CA LEU A 140 0.52 -10.32 0.52
C LEU A 140 0.81 -9.52 -0.76
N GLN A 141 0.50 -10.11 -1.92
CA GLN A 141 0.83 -9.56 -3.22
C GLN A 141 -0.42 -9.00 -3.90
N LEU A 142 -0.65 -7.69 -3.76
CA LEU A 142 -1.76 -6.99 -4.40
C LEU A 142 -1.21 -5.99 -5.40
N THR A 143 -1.49 -6.23 -6.69
CA THR A 143 -1.00 -5.36 -7.76
C THR A 143 -1.87 -4.09 -7.89
N PRO A 144 -1.37 -3.02 -8.53
CA PRO A 144 -2.20 -1.85 -8.85
C PRO A 144 -3.47 -2.21 -9.63
N LYS A 145 -3.39 -3.25 -10.49
CA LYS A 145 -4.53 -3.76 -11.23
C LYS A 145 -5.66 -4.23 -10.31
N PHE A 146 -5.33 -4.87 -9.19
CA PHE A 146 -6.31 -5.30 -8.18
C PHE A 146 -7.12 -4.11 -7.65
N PHE A 147 -6.47 -3.05 -7.18
CA PHE A 147 -7.19 -1.88 -6.65
C PHE A 147 -7.99 -1.15 -7.74
N SER A 148 -7.39 -1.00 -8.93
CA SER A 148 -8.05 -0.32 -10.05
C SER A 148 -9.33 -1.02 -10.54
N SER A 149 -9.44 -2.35 -10.38
CA SER A 149 -10.65 -3.10 -10.76
C SER A 149 -11.76 -3.01 -9.73
N LEU A 150 -11.44 -2.71 -8.47
CA LEU A 150 -12.44 -2.55 -7.42
C LEU A 150 -13.18 -1.22 -7.56
N SER A 151 -14.47 -1.22 -7.24
CA SER A 151 -15.24 0.03 -7.08
C SER A 151 -15.08 0.56 -5.66
N ILE A 152 -14.94 1.86 -5.46
CA ILE A 152 -14.99 2.46 -4.12
C ILE A 152 -16.45 2.49 -3.64
N SER A 153 -16.71 1.93 -2.47
CA SER A 153 -18.01 1.97 -1.81
C SER A 153 -18.17 3.13 -0.84
N ASP A 154 -17.09 3.52 -0.16
CA ASP A 154 -17.06 4.64 0.78
C ASP A 154 -15.62 5.17 0.90
N TYR A 155 -15.45 6.41 1.34
CA TYR A 155 -14.13 6.99 1.57
C TYR A 155 -14.19 8.16 2.56
N MET A 156 -13.06 8.44 3.18
CA MET A 156 -12.85 9.56 4.09
C MET A 156 -11.54 10.25 3.73
N ALA A 157 -11.63 11.40 3.06
CA ALA A 157 -10.45 12.20 2.68
C ALA A 157 -9.95 13.10 3.82
N LYS A 158 -10.79 13.37 4.82
CA LYS A 158 -10.47 14.25 5.96
C LYS A 158 -11.23 13.82 7.21
N HIS A 159 -10.49 13.36 8.23
CA HIS A 159 -11.05 13.17 9.57
C HIS A 159 -11.04 14.52 10.35
N PRO A 160 -12.06 14.82 11.18
CA PRO A 160 -12.15 16.10 11.88
C PRO A 160 -11.05 16.32 12.94
N GLU A 161 -10.52 15.24 13.52
CA GLU A 161 -9.61 15.31 14.67
C GLU A 161 -8.21 14.74 14.38
N THR A 162 -8.05 13.96 13.32
CA THR A 162 -6.83 13.19 13.05
C THR A 162 -6.43 13.34 11.59
N TYR A 163 -5.23 12.85 11.25
CA TYR A 163 -4.77 12.74 9.86
C TYR A 163 -5.36 11.53 9.13
N MET A 164 -6.33 10.85 9.74
CA MET A 164 -6.86 9.61 9.21
C MET A 164 -7.53 9.84 7.85
N LYS A 165 -7.16 9.01 6.88
CA LYS A 165 -7.85 8.88 5.61
C LYS A 165 -8.17 7.42 5.35
N ARG A 166 -9.28 7.14 4.68
CA ARG A 166 -9.71 5.77 4.40
C ARG A 166 -10.34 5.65 3.02
N ILE A 167 -10.12 4.53 2.36
CA ILE A 167 -10.88 4.11 1.19
C ILE A 167 -11.41 2.70 1.43
N ASP A 168 -12.72 2.52 1.29
CA ASP A 168 -13.41 1.24 1.38
C ASP A 168 -13.77 0.77 -0.03
N TYR A 169 -13.20 -0.35 -0.44
CA TYR A 169 -13.45 -0.98 -1.73
C TYR A 169 -14.48 -2.09 -1.64
N ARG A 170 -15.31 -2.19 -2.68
CA ARG A 170 -16.23 -3.31 -2.87
C ARG A 170 -15.61 -4.38 -3.75
N VAL A 171 -15.47 -5.58 -3.20
CA VAL A 171 -15.09 -6.79 -3.95
C VAL A 171 -16.34 -7.39 -4.62
N LYS A 172 -16.36 -7.45 -5.95
CA LYS A 172 -17.45 -8.09 -6.72
C LYS A 172 -17.01 -9.36 -7.44
N ASP A 173 -15.74 -9.43 -7.81
CA ASP A 173 -15.20 -10.57 -8.55
C ASP A 173 -14.55 -11.58 -7.60
N ASN A 174 -14.48 -12.83 -8.06
CA ASN A 174 -13.74 -13.88 -7.38
C ASN A 174 -12.25 -13.76 -7.77
N TYR A 175 -11.47 -13.04 -6.97
CA TYR A 175 -10.01 -12.96 -7.14
C TYR A 175 -9.35 -14.21 -6.57
N GLU A 176 -8.50 -14.88 -7.37
CA GLU A 176 -7.85 -16.16 -7.01
C GLU A 176 -7.21 -16.14 -5.61
N PHE A 177 -6.49 -15.07 -5.27
CA PHE A 177 -5.86 -14.95 -3.96
C PHE A 177 -6.88 -14.88 -2.81
N LEU A 178 -8.02 -14.20 -3.00
CA LEU A 178 -9.10 -14.17 -2.01
C LEU A 178 -9.75 -15.54 -1.88
N SER A 179 -9.96 -16.25 -3.00
CA SER A 179 -10.47 -17.62 -2.99
C SER A 179 -9.54 -18.55 -2.20
N HIS A 180 -8.23 -18.41 -2.37
CA HIS A 180 -7.22 -19.17 -1.62
C HIS A 180 -7.26 -18.86 -0.11
N LEU A 181 -7.38 -17.59 0.27
CA LEU A 181 -7.52 -17.19 1.67
C LEU A 181 -8.82 -17.72 2.29
N LYS A 182 -9.95 -17.59 1.59
CA LYS A 182 -11.25 -18.14 2.00
C LYS A 182 -11.16 -19.63 2.28
N LYS A 183 -10.63 -20.40 1.33
CA LYS A 183 -10.44 -21.86 1.46
C LYS A 183 -9.54 -22.21 2.65
N ARG A 184 -8.40 -21.54 2.79
CA ARG A 184 -7.43 -21.79 3.87
C ARG A 184 -8.06 -21.61 5.26
N TYR A 185 -8.90 -20.59 5.43
CA TYR A 185 -9.53 -20.30 6.72
C TYR A 185 -10.94 -20.88 6.86
N GLY A 186 -11.34 -21.76 5.93
CA GLY A 186 -12.61 -22.49 5.98
C GLY A 186 -13.84 -21.58 5.86
N PHE A 187 -13.76 -20.57 5.01
CA PHE A 187 -14.92 -19.78 4.56
C PHE A 187 -15.53 -20.40 3.31
N VAL A 188 -16.82 -20.19 3.11
CA VAL A 188 -17.47 -20.50 1.83
C VAL A 188 -16.94 -19.55 0.74
N GLU A 189 -16.93 -20.01 -0.51
CA GLU A 189 -16.35 -19.23 -1.62
C GLU A 189 -17.11 -17.91 -1.84
N GLU A 190 -18.43 -17.99 -1.88
CA GLU A 190 -19.34 -16.85 -2.04
C GLU A 190 -19.68 -16.21 -0.68
N CYS A 191 -18.67 -15.63 -0.03
CA CYS A 191 -18.86 -14.81 1.16
C CYS A 191 -18.41 -13.36 0.93
N PRO A 192 -19.09 -12.37 1.57
CA PRO A 192 -18.68 -10.98 1.54
C PRO A 192 -17.20 -10.81 1.89
N THR A 193 -16.53 -9.94 1.14
CA THR A 193 -15.15 -9.56 1.38
C THR A 193 -15.02 -8.06 1.23
N ASP A 194 -14.56 -7.41 2.30
CA ASP A 194 -14.30 -5.99 2.32
C ASP A 194 -12.79 -5.76 2.27
N VAL A 195 -12.37 -4.77 1.49
CA VAL A 195 -10.96 -4.38 1.38
C VAL A 195 -10.91 -2.90 1.65
N ASN A 196 -10.15 -2.50 2.66
CA ASN A 196 -9.96 -1.09 2.97
C ASN A 196 -8.49 -0.76 3.13
N VAL A 197 -8.16 0.48 2.77
CA VAL A 197 -6.85 1.06 2.99
C VAL A 197 -6.98 2.31 3.82
N ILE A 198 -6.10 2.46 4.81
CA ILE A 198 -6.13 3.52 5.80
C ILE A 198 -4.75 4.19 5.85
N ILE A 199 -4.74 5.52 5.85
CA ILE A 199 -3.60 6.31 6.31
C ILE A 199 -3.93 6.67 7.76
N ASN A 200 -3.21 6.14 8.73
CA ASN A 200 -3.43 6.45 10.15
C ASN A 200 -2.74 7.75 10.57
N GLY A 201 -1.67 8.12 9.86
CA GLY A 201 -0.84 9.28 10.10
C GLY A 201 0.22 9.42 9.01
N HIS A 202 1.07 10.44 9.13
CA HIS A 202 2.14 10.64 8.16
C HIS A 202 3.08 9.42 8.10
N GLY A 203 3.13 8.78 6.93
CA GLY A 203 3.93 7.58 6.69
C GLY A 203 3.38 6.28 7.30
N ASP A 204 2.20 6.29 7.93
CA ASP A 204 1.56 5.13 8.56
C ASP A 204 0.37 4.68 7.71
N TYR A 205 0.55 3.55 7.03
CA TYR A 205 -0.39 2.97 6.10
C TYR A 205 -0.85 1.60 6.57
N GLU A 206 -2.10 1.27 6.30
CA GLU A 206 -2.71 -0.01 6.62
C GLU A 206 -3.60 -0.49 5.47
N LEU A 207 -3.51 -1.77 5.18
CA LEU A 207 -4.47 -2.56 4.42
C LEU A 207 -5.19 -3.48 5.40
N GLN A 208 -6.52 -3.51 5.32
CA GLN A 208 -7.34 -4.50 6.01
C GLN A 208 -8.23 -5.23 5.00
N ILE A 209 -8.25 -6.55 5.09
CA ILE A 209 -9.16 -7.43 4.35
C ILE A 209 -10.03 -8.15 5.37
N GLU A 210 -11.34 -8.01 5.23
CA GLU A 210 -12.31 -8.73 6.07
C GLU A 210 -13.08 -9.74 5.23
N ILE A 211 -12.99 -11.02 5.60
CA ILE A 211 -13.79 -12.10 5.01
C ILE A 211 -14.86 -12.48 6.03
N ILE A 212 -16.13 -12.38 5.63
CA ILE A 212 -17.26 -12.41 6.57
C ILE A 212 -18.21 -13.54 6.19
N ASP A 213 -18.47 -14.47 7.10
CA ASP A 213 -19.58 -15.42 6.97
C ASP A 213 -20.55 -15.32 8.16
N SER A 214 -21.55 -16.20 8.21
CA SER A 214 -22.56 -16.20 9.27
C SER A 214 -22.01 -16.51 10.67
N ASN A 215 -20.88 -17.19 10.77
CA ASN A 215 -20.31 -17.72 12.00
C ASN A 215 -19.07 -16.96 12.47
N LYS A 216 -18.24 -16.46 11.56
CA LYS A 216 -16.93 -15.88 11.86
C LYS A 216 -16.56 -14.75 10.89
N ILE A 217 -15.57 -13.98 11.31
CA ILE A 217 -14.92 -12.92 10.51
C ILE A 217 -13.42 -13.19 10.54
N ALA A 218 -12.78 -13.26 9.38
CA ALA A 218 -11.32 -13.21 9.31
C ALA A 218 -10.91 -11.79 8.97
N THR A 219 -10.11 -11.18 9.84
CA THR A 219 -9.48 -9.88 9.63
C THR A 219 -8.00 -10.11 9.35
N ILE A 220 -7.59 -9.78 8.13
CA ILE A 220 -6.19 -9.80 7.69
C ILE A 220 -5.71 -8.35 7.63
N THR A 221 -4.60 -8.05 8.28
CA THR A 221 -4.04 -6.69 8.32
C THR A 221 -2.60 -6.72 7.86
N ASN A 222 -2.24 -5.83 6.95
CA ASN A 222 -0.87 -5.48 6.60
C ASN A 222 -0.69 -3.99 6.84
N SER A 223 0.28 -3.59 7.67
CA SER A 223 0.55 -2.18 7.95
C SER A 223 2.05 -1.90 7.87
N ILE A 224 2.38 -0.74 7.33
CA ILE A 224 3.73 -0.22 7.24
C ILE A 224 3.79 1.17 7.87
N VAL A 225 4.84 1.42 8.63
CA VAL A 225 5.27 2.77 8.97
C VAL A 225 6.58 3.01 8.25
N LEU A 226 6.59 3.96 7.32
CA LEU A 226 7.78 4.32 6.57
C LEU A 226 8.74 5.11 7.44
N ASP A 227 10.04 4.87 7.27
CA ASP A 227 11.05 5.76 7.85
C ASP A 227 11.12 7.04 7.00
N GLU A 228 10.36 8.06 7.39
CA GLU A 228 10.47 9.38 6.74
C GLU A 228 11.88 9.96 6.83
N SER A 229 12.71 9.48 7.75
CA SER A 229 14.10 9.88 7.87
C SER A 229 14.98 9.18 6.84
N GLY A 230 14.64 7.99 6.33
CA GLY A 230 15.44 7.27 5.32
C GLY A 230 15.52 8.04 4.01
N ASN A 231 14.38 8.48 3.48
CA ASN A 231 14.35 9.23 2.22
C ASN A 231 14.82 10.69 2.41
N LYS A 232 14.49 11.33 3.54
CA LYS A 232 14.98 12.69 3.85
C LYS A 232 16.47 12.71 4.20
N ASN A 233 17.04 11.69 4.84
CA ASN A 233 18.46 11.62 5.20
C ASN A 233 19.32 11.10 4.05
N ALA A 234 18.83 10.19 3.21
CA ALA A 234 19.50 9.82 1.97
C ALA A 234 19.53 11.00 0.99
N ALA A 235 18.40 11.70 0.82
CA ALA A 235 18.35 12.90 0.02
C ALA A 235 19.25 14.01 0.59
N LYS A 236 19.19 14.28 1.91
CA LYS A 236 20.09 15.24 2.57
C LYS A 236 21.56 14.82 2.49
N SER A 237 21.87 13.52 2.57
CA SER A 237 23.23 12.98 2.40
C SER A 237 23.72 13.20 0.98
N LEU A 238 22.89 12.94 -0.03
CA LEU A 238 23.22 13.18 -1.44
C LEU A 238 23.40 14.68 -1.72
N ILE A 239 22.56 15.54 -1.14
CA ILE A 239 22.74 17.00 -1.19
C ILE A 239 24.05 17.41 -0.50
N GLY A 240 24.37 16.83 0.66
CA GLY A 240 25.65 17.08 1.34
C GLY A 240 26.87 16.67 0.52
N GLN A 241 26.81 15.52 -0.15
CA GLN A 241 27.85 15.04 -1.07
C GLN A 241 27.96 15.93 -2.30
N LEU A 242 26.85 16.36 -2.88
CA LEU A 242 26.80 17.29 -4.00
C LEU A 242 27.39 18.66 -3.63
N MET A 243 27.04 19.20 -2.47
CA MET A 243 27.59 20.46 -1.96
C MET A 243 29.10 20.36 -1.73
N LYS A 244 29.60 19.22 -1.26
CA LYS A 244 31.04 18.96 -1.09
C LYS A 244 31.76 18.85 -2.45
N ALA A 245 31.19 18.13 -3.40
CA ALA A 245 31.75 17.95 -4.75
C ALA A 245 31.78 19.26 -5.55
N THR A 246 30.76 20.11 -5.36
CA THR A 246 30.65 21.43 -6.01
C THR A 246 31.35 22.54 -5.23
N LYS A 247 32.03 22.23 -4.11
CA LYS A 247 32.66 23.22 -3.21
C LYS A 247 31.70 24.35 -2.79
N GLY A 248 30.43 24.01 -2.62
CA GLY A 248 29.37 24.95 -2.23
C GLY A 248 28.85 25.85 -3.35
N GLN A 249 29.20 25.60 -4.62
CA GLN A 249 28.73 26.40 -5.75
C GLN A 249 27.30 26.02 -6.20
N ALA A 250 26.84 24.80 -5.90
CA ALA A 250 25.47 24.39 -6.21
C ALA A 250 24.45 25.14 -5.33
N ASN A 251 23.30 25.50 -5.90
CA ASN A 251 22.19 26.08 -5.14
C ASN A 251 21.44 24.95 -4.39
N PRO A 252 21.41 24.95 -3.04
CA PRO A 252 20.80 23.88 -2.26
C PRO A 252 19.31 23.68 -2.54
N GLN A 253 18.57 24.75 -2.83
CA GLN A 253 17.12 24.70 -3.05
C GLN A 253 16.79 24.07 -4.40
N VAL A 254 17.56 24.41 -5.44
CA VAL A 254 17.41 23.84 -6.79
C VAL A 254 17.82 22.38 -6.80
N ALA A 255 18.91 22.03 -6.12
CA ALA A 255 19.36 20.66 -6.01
C ALA A 255 18.36 19.77 -5.28
N GLN A 256 17.76 20.25 -4.19
CA GLN A 256 16.72 19.52 -3.46
C GLN A 256 15.47 19.31 -4.32
N LYS A 257 15.07 20.33 -5.10
CA LYS A 257 13.93 20.25 -6.01
C LYS A 257 14.15 19.19 -7.09
N LEU A 258 15.29 19.23 -7.79
CA LEU A 258 15.63 18.26 -8.83
C LEU A 258 15.75 16.83 -8.28
N LEU A 259 16.30 16.68 -7.07
CA LEU A 259 16.39 15.38 -6.43
C LEU A 259 15.01 14.81 -6.11
N ASN A 260 14.09 15.63 -5.61
CA ASN A 260 12.71 15.19 -5.39
C ASN A 260 12.03 14.84 -6.72
N GLU A 261 12.23 15.65 -7.77
CA GLU A 261 11.69 15.39 -9.11
C GLU A 261 12.24 14.10 -9.74
N GLU A 262 13.48 13.69 -9.45
CA GLU A 262 14.05 12.41 -9.90
C GLU A 262 13.61 11.22 -9.04
N LEU A 263 13.46 11.42 -7.72
CA LEU A 263 12.90 10.40 -6.83
C LEU A 263 11.44 10.10 -7.17
N GLU A 264 10.69 11.08 -7.66
CA GLU A 264 9.32 10.92 -8.18
C GLU A 264 9.26 10.18 -9.53
N LYS A 265 10.39 9.98 -10.21
CA LYS A 265 10.48 9.23 -11.48
C LYS A 265 10.89 7.77 -11.32
N LEU A 266 11.30 7.37 -10.11
CA LEU A 266 11.71 6.01 -9.75
C LEU A 266 10.52 5.24 -9.17
#